data_AF-A0A1Y5SS06-F1
#
_entry.id   AF-A0A1Y5SS06-F1
#
_cell.length_a   1.000
_cell.length_b   1.000
_cell.length_c   1.000
_cell.angle_alpha   90.00
_cell.angle_beta   90.00
_cell.angle_gamma   90.00
#
_symmetry.space_group_name_H-M   'P 1'
#
loop_
_entity.id
_entity.type
_entity.pdbx_description
1 polymer ?
#
loop_
_entity_poly.entity_id
_entity_poly.type
_entity_poly.pdbx_seq_one_letter_code
_entity_poly.pdbx_strand_id
1 'polypeptide(L)'
;MTGLNYVTRRGAIYVWRRRLPAWASKTSYLQISLRTPKFSTAKILSNLVNAGFATCICHMKSQRITQAKAQRFLSDLVVQRLEKIEEERCYKPDTPSPEDWRQRYLNERGRAVAARFVAARGGAADLFQEDILDLEKDGFSAHDIDFVRSEIVRLKTEISSQSYKDESRAMADTALGRPECDTFAIRKVGALRLLAQAEALERSDRLTTDTLVPVLETSENAFHKPLAAPEQPQEDANKRYSTVMASIVSDYIASRSRIVDDPAEQKKIAKDVSQQRAILAQFAEATQVKKLTDLRQENLFHYVSVLERLPKIYCKNAVDQARTLEKILERAEELSADKVGLAPATINRNVTALQGFLKFAKSRGTKPAETLDLSCLRKPCDDDERSARLAFSEDDMASIARHPVWTGCQSSIRRNEKGSMVIKDGLYWGPIVASLSGTRREEIMGMTLDEIDLTHKYPHLHIRKNHNRRLKNAASERLVPLHDALAQMGFHDYVADLKARGEVDLFPEL
;
A
#
# COMPACT_ATOMS: atom_id res chain seq x y z
N MET A 1 6.59 7.26 10.38
CA MET A 1 7.86 6.52 10.38
C MET A 1 8.64 6.85 11.64
N THR A 2 8.79 5.92 12.58
CA THR A 2 9.78 6.05 13.67
C THR A 2 11.17 5.88 13.06
N GLY A 3 11.95 6.96 12.96
CA GLY A 3 13.35 6.88 12.53
C GLY A 3 14.15 5.97 13.45
N LEU A 4 15.10 5.22 12.89
CA LEU A 4 16.05 4.43 13.68
C LEU A 4 16.96 5.38 14.47
N ASN A 5 17.04 5.18 15.78
CA ASN A 5 17.84 6.03 16.67
C ASN A 5 19.29 6.08 16.22
N TYR A 6 19.76 7.29 15.89
CA TYR A 6 21.14 7.58 15.48
C TYR A 6 21.56 6.94 14.16
N VAL A 7 20.65 6.49 13.31
CA VAL A 7 20.98 5.88 12.02
C VAL A 7 20.60 6.82 10.87
N THR A 8 21.51 7.02 9.93
CA THR A 8 21.27 7.73 8.67
C THR A 8 21.72 6.88 7.49
N ARG A 9 21.10 7.08 6.33
CA ARG A 9 21.50 6.41 5.09
C ARG A 9 22.54 7.27 4.36
N ARG A 10 23.70 6.70 4.03
CA ARG A 10 24.76 7.38 3.27
C ARG A 10 25.06 6.57 2.00
N GLY A 11 24.51 7.00 0.88
CA GLY A 11 24.53 6.22 -0.37
C GLY A 11 23.74 4.93 -0.22
N ALA A 12 24.35 3.80 -0.58
CA ALA A 12 23.73 2.48 -0.49
C ALA A 12 23.71 1.87 0.92
N ILE A 13 24.44 2.44 1.90
CA ILE A 13 24.68 1.78 3.21
C ILE A 13 24.15 2.63 4.37
N TYR A 14 23.60 1.96 5.39
CA TYR A 14 23.23 2.60 6.65
C TYR A 14 24.44 2.86 7.56
N VAL A 15 24.45 4.02 8.21
CA VAL A 15 25.51 4.47 9.09
C VAL A 15 24.89 4.88 10.43
N TRP A 16 25.45 4.36 11.52
CA TRP A 16 25.10 4.79 12.87
C TRP A 16 26.04 5.90 13.32
N ARG A 17 25.52 7.00 13.86
CA ARG A 17 26.28 8.17 14.30
C ARG A 17 25.68 8.80 15.56
N ARG A 18 26.46 8.83 16.65
CA ARG A 18 26.06 9.45 17.92
C ARG A 18 27.11 10.42 18.43
N ARG A 19 26.67 11.51 19.07
CA ARG A 19 27.55 12.51 19.67
C ARG A 19 28.20 11.95 20.94
N LEU A 20 29.49 12.19 21.12
CA LEU A 20 30.19 11.86 22.36
C LEU A 20 29.91 12.93 23.44
N PRO A 21 29.85 12.56 24.73
CA PRO A 21 29.77 13.52 25.82
C PRO A 21 30.95 14.51 25.80
N ALA A 22 30.73 15.74 26.28
CA ALA A 22 31.73 16.80 26.26
C ALA A 22 33.05 16.43 26.97
N TRP A 23 32.99 15.57 27.99
CA TRP A 23 34.17 15.05 28.70
C TRP A 23 34.99 14.05 27.86
N ALA A 24 34.37 13.40 26.87
CA ALA A 24 35.04 12.47 25.96
C ALA A 24 35.60 13.18 24.73
N SER A 25 34.88 14.18 24.21
CA SER A 25 35.35 15.06 23.14
C SER A 25 34.46 16.31 23.05
N LYS A 26 35.06 17.47 22.75
CA LYS A 26 34.34 18.75 22.59
C LYS A 26 33.52 18.83 21.29
N THR A 27 33.90 18.09 20.24
CA THR A 27 33.28 18.19 18.89
C THR A 27 33.13 16.86 18.14
N SER A 28 33.54 15.72 18.72
CA SER A 28 33.57 14.45 17.98
C SER A 28 32.24 13.68 18.05
N TYR A 29 31.88 13.10 16.93
CA TYR A 29 30.86 12.06 16.82
C TYR A 29 31.56 10.71 16.69
N LEU A 30 30.94 9.66 17.23
CA LEU A 30 31.32 8.30 16.90
C LEU A 30 30.44 7.82 15.76
N GLN A 31 31.06 7.34 14.68
CA GLN A 31 30.37 6.90 13.48
C GLN A 31 30.79 5.47 13.12
N ILE A 32 29.80 4.60 12.91
CA ILE A 32 29.96 3.18 12.59
C ILE A 32 29.15 2.88 11.33
N SER A 33 29.80 2.31 10.31
CA SER A 33 29.08 1.77 9.15
C SER A 33 28.39 0.48 9.54
N LEU A 34 27.09 0.36 9.26
CA LEU A 34 26.33 -0.88 9.49
C LEU A 34 26.53 -1.89 8.35
N ARG A 35 27.30 -1.53 7.31
CA ARG A 35 27.71 -2.40 6.18
C ARG A 35 26.55 -3.15 5.50
N THR A 36 25.34 -2.61 5.56
CA THR A 36 24.17 -3.22 4.96
C THR A 36 23.30 -2.19 4.25
N PRO A 37 22.76 -2.52 3.05
CA PRO A 37 21.72 -1.73 2.39
C PRO A 37 20.31 -2.08 2.89
N LYS A 38 20.15 -3.16 3.67
CA LYS A 38 18.85 -3.67 4.13
C LYS A 38 18.43 -2.98 5.43
N PHE A 39 17.24 -2.35 5.44
CA PHE A 39 16.73 -1.62 6.60
C PHE A 39 16.53 -2.52 7.83
N SER A 40 16.03 -3.75 7.64
CA SER A 40 15.81 -4.73 8.71
C SER A 40 17.12 -5.16 9.37
N THR A 41 18.14 -5.47 8.58
CA THR A 41 19.50 -5.74 9.07
C THR A 41 20.08 -4.50 9.77
N ALA A 42 19.89 -3.30 9.20
CA ALA A 42 20.35 -2.05 9.83
C ALA A 42 19.66 -1.79 11.18
N LYS A 43 18.38 -2.12 11.33
CA LYS A 43 17.64 -2.02 12.60
C LYS A 43 18.25 -2.93 13.67
N ILE A 44 18.50 -4.19 13.36
CA ILE A 44 19.16 -5.16 14.26
C ILE A 44 20.54 -4.66 14.68
N LEU A 45 21.37 -4.28 13.70
CA LEU A 45 22.73 -3.81 13.94
C LEU A 45 22.74 -2.50 14.73
N SER A 46 21.80 -1.60 14.48
CA SER A 46 21.73 -0.32 15.22
C SER A 46 21.42 -0.50 16.70
N ASN A 47 20.57 -1.46 17.05
CA ASN A 47 20.27 -1.79 18.45
C ASN A 47 21.50 -2.39 19.13
N LEU A 48 22.20 -3.29 18.43
CA LEU A 48 23.43 -3.90 18.91
C LEU A 48 24.54 -2.85 19.13
N VAL A 49 24.73 -1.95 18.18
CA VAL A 49 25.71 -0.85 18.28
C VAL A 49 25.30 0.14 19.37
N ASN A 50 24.01 0.43 19.56
CA ASN A 50 23.51 1.27 20.65
C ASN A 50 23.83 0.67 22.03
N ALA A 51 23.60 -0.64 22.20
CA ALA A 51 23.93 -1.36 23.43
C ALA A 51 25.43 -1.36 23.69
N GLY A 52 26.23 -1.74 22.68
CA GLY A 52 27.69 -1.72 22.78
C GLY A 52 28.25 -0.32 23.09
N PHE A 53 27.65 0.73 22.50
CA PHE A 53 28.06 2.11 22.75
C PHE A 53 27.85 2.51 24.22
N ALA A 54 26.76 2.10 24.85
CA ALA A 54 26.53 2.38 26.27
C ALA A 54 27.67 1.81 27.14
N THR A 55 28.07 0.56 26.87
CA THR A 55 29.22 -0.08 27.53
C THR A 55 30.53 0.66 27.24
N CYS A 56 30.78 1.05 25.98
CA CYS A 56 31.97 1.82 25.62
C CYS A 56 32.02 3.17 26.35
N ILE A 57 30.91 3.88 26.50
CA ILE A 57 30.86 5.16 27.20
C ILE A 57 31.27 5.00 28.67
N CYS A 58 30.81 3.96 29.36
CA CYS A 58 31.22 3.68 30.74
C CYS A 58 32.74 3.47 30.84
N HIS A 59 33.32 2.68 29.93
CA HIS A 59 34.76 2.41 29.92
C HIS A 59 35.61 3.60 29.47
N MET A 60 35.10 4.44 28.56
CA MET A 60 35.75 5.69 28.17
C MET A 60 35.76 6.68 29.35
N LYS A 61 34.68 6.75 30.13
CA LYS A 61 34.61 7.61 31.33
C LYS A 61 35.65 7.23 32.37
N SER A 62 35.93 5.94 32.52
CA SER A 62 36.98 5.42 33.41
C SER A 62 38.37 5.36 32.75
N GLN A 63 38.57 5.99 31.59
CA GLN A 63 39.82 5.99 30.80
C GLN A 63 40.40 4.59 30.46
N ARG A 64 39.56 3.54 30.46
CA ARG A 64 39.99 2.17 30.16
C ARG A 64 40.13 1.91 28.66
N ILE A 65 39.39 2.64 27.83
CA ILE A 65 39.45 2.54 26.37
C ILE A 65 39.45 3.93 25.72
N THR A 66 40.13 4.06 24.58
CA THR A 66 40.12 5.27 23.76
C THR A 66 38.93 5.28 22.79
N GLN A 67 38.61 6.45 22.22
CA GLN A 67 37.58 6.56 21.18
C GLN A 67 37.84 5.61 19.99
N ALA A 68 39.10 5.50 19.54
CA ALA A 68 39.48 4.63 18.43
C ALA A 68 39.25 3.14 18.78
N LYS A 69 39.57 2.72 20.02
CA LYS A 69 39.29 1.37 20.49
C LYS A 69 37.78 1.09 20.57
N ALA A 70 36.99 2.05 21.05
CA ALA A 70 35.53 1.95 21.04
C ALA A 70 34.97 1.84 19.61
N GLN A 71 35.49 2.64 18.66
CA GLN A 71 35.06 2.57 17.26
C GLN A 71 35.38 1.22 16.61
N ARG A 72 36.56 0.68 16.88
CA ARG A 72 36.97 -0.64 16.41
C ARG A 72 36.08 -1.73 17.00
N PHE A 73 35.90 -1.76 18.32
CA PHE A 73 35.02 -2.71 18.99
C PHE A 73 33.61 -2.73 18.41
N LEU A 74 32.99 -1.56 18.23
CA LEU A 74 31.63 -1.47 17.67
C LEU A 74 31.58 -1.88 16.19
N SER A 75 32.65 -1.63 15.43
CA SER A 75 32.75 -2.09 14.04
C SER A 75 32.90 -3.60 13.97
N ASP A 76 33.70 -4.20 14.84
CA ASP A 76 33.90 -5.64 14.93
C ASP A 76 32.60 -6.35 15.35
N LEU A 77 31.84 -5.75 16.27
CA LEU A 77 30.51 -6.22 16.68
C LEU A 77 29.51 -6.25 15.51
N VAL A 78 29.57 -5.27 14.60
CA VAL A 78 28.77 -5.26 13.37
C VAL A 78 29.18 -6.39 12.44
N VAL A 79 30.49 -6.61 12.24
CA VAL A 79 31.01 -7.67 11.38
C VAL A 79 30.60 -9.05 11.90
N GLN A 80 30.85 -9.34 13.18
CA GLN A 80 30.47 -10.62 13.80
C GLN A 80 28.97 -10.88 13.70
N ARG A 81 28.13 -9.85 13.89
CA ARG A 81 26.69 -10.04 13.76
C ARG A 81 26.26 -10.26 12.32
N LEU A 82 26.91 -9.60 11.36
CA LEU A 82 26.65 -9.84 9.93
C LEU A 82 27.04 -11.27 9.52
N GLU A 83 28.20 -11.75 9.96
CA GLU A 83 28.63 -13.14 9.76
C GLU A 83 27.60 -14.11 10.33
N LYS A 84 27.17 -13.91 11.57
CA LYS A 84 26.14 -14.75 12.19
C LYS A 84 24.79 -14.68 11.48
N ILE A 85 24.38 -13.51 10.97
CA ILE A 85 23.16 -13.37 10.17
C ILE A 85 23.30 -14.13 8.84
N GLU A 86 24.49 -14.15 8.26
CA GLU A 86 24.76 -14.87 7.00
C GLU A 86 24.86 -16.38 7.22
N GLU A 87 25.47 -16.83 8.32
CA GLU A 87 25.44 -18.23 8.77
C GLU A 87 23.98 -18.68 8.99
N GLU A 88 23.19 -17.91 9.74
CA GLU A 88 21.76 -18.15 9.96
C GLU A 88 20.96 -18.20 8.63
N ARG A 89 21.44 -17.56 7.57
CA ARG A 89 20.86 -17.67 6.21
C ARG A 89 21.32 -18.92 5.47
N CYS A 90 22.59 -19.31 5.58
CA CYS A 90 23.12 -20.55 4.98
C CYS A 90 22.48 -21.82 5.56
N TYR A 91 22.00 -21.77 6.80
CA TYR A 91 21.22 -22.86 7.42
C TYR A 91 19.74 -22.86 7.06
N LYS A 92 19.24 -21.89 6.27
CA LYS A 92 17.91 -22.01 5.68
C LYS A 92 18.01 -23.06 4.56
N PRO A 93 17.37 -24.24 4.67
CA PRO A 93 17.27 -25.12 3.52
C PRO A 93 16.59 -24.34 2.40
N ASP A 94 17.14 -24.39 1.18
CA ASP A 94 16.43 -23.95 -0.02
C ASP A 94 15.06 -24.60 0.02
N THR A 95 13.99 -23.84 0.23
CA THR A 95 12.63 -24.35 0.18
C THR A 95 12.29 -24.49 -1.30
N PRO A 96 12.45 -25.67 -1.92
CA PRO A 96 12.37 -25.83 -3.37
C PRO A 96 10.92 -25.82 -3.85
N SER A 97 9.96 -25.93 -2.92
CA SER A 97 8.53 -25.94 -3.19
C SER A 97 7.71 -25.11 -2.16
N PRO A 98 6.52 -24.63 -2.54
CA PRO A 98 5.58 -23.99 -1.61
C PRO A 98 5.16 -24.86 -0.42
N GLU A 99 5.18 -26.19 -0.58
CA GLU A 99 4.81 -27.12 0.50
C GLU A 99 5.91 -27.22 1.56
N ASP A 100 7.19 -27.23 1.15
CA ASP A 100 8.32 -27.22 2.08
C ASP A 100 8.37 -25.91 2.88
N TRP A 101 8.03 -24.80 2.24
CA TRP A 101 7.87 -23.51 2.92
C TRP A 101 6.71 -23.54 3.92
N ARG A 102 5.54 -24.05 3.51
CA ARG A 102 4.37 -24.16 4.38
C ARG A 102 4.66 -25.03 5.60
N GLN A 103 5.30 -26.19 5.41
CA GLN A 103 5.67 -27.08 6.49
C GLN A 103 6.67 -26.41 7.45
N ARG A 104 7.65 -25.66 6.93
CA ARG A 104 8.58 -24.90 7.77
C ARG A 104 7.87 -23.81 8.57
N TYR A 105 6.97 -23.04 7.95
CA TYR A 105 6.16 -22.02 8.60
C TYR A 105 5.32 -22.63 9.73
N LEU A 106 4.63 -23.74 9.48
CA LEU A 106 3.82 -24.46 10.48
C LEU A 106 4.69 -24.99 11.62
N ASN A 107 5.87 -25.52 11.32
CA ASN A 107 6.84 -25.96 12.33
C ASN A 107 7.33 -24.79 13.20
N GLU A 108 7.74 -23.65 12.62
CA GLU A 108 8.17 -22.47 13.37
C GLU A 108 7.05 -21.93 14.26
N ARG A 109 5.82 -21.89 13.74
CA ARG A 109 4.62 -21.50 14.49
C ARG A 109 4.32 -22.46 15.63
N GLY A 110 4.42 -23.76 15.40
CA GLY A 110 4.25 -24.78 16.44
C GLY A 110 5.30 -24.68 17.55
N ARG A 111 6.56 -24.37 17.19
CA ARG A 111 7.63 -24.13 18.17
C ARG A 111 7.38 -22.90 19.03
N ALA A 112 6.89 -21.82 18.44
CA ALA A 112 6.55 -20.60 19.17
C ALA A 112 5.41 -20.84 20.18
N VAL A 113 4.36 -21.54 19.75
CA VAL A 113 3.25 -21.96 20.63
C VAL A 113 3.75 -22.81 21.79
N ALA A 114 4.56 -23.83 21.53
CA ALA A 114 5.14 -24.67 22.57
C ALA A 114 5.95 -23.86 23.58
N ALA A 115 6.77 -22.92 23.12
CA ALA A 115 7.55 -22.02 23.98
C ALA A 115 6.65 -21.13 24.85
N ARG A 116 5.53 -20.62 24.33
CA ARG A 116 4.55 -19.84 25.12
C ARG A 116 3.90 -20.70 26.21
N PHE A 117 3.50 -21.94 25.90
CA PHE A 117 2.93 -22.85 26.90
C PHE A 117 3.93 -23.19 28.02
N VAL A 118 5.17 -23.50 27.66
CA VAL A 118 6.22 -23.81 28.64
C VAL A 118 6.62 -22.57 29.45
N ALA A 119 6.62 -21.38 28.85
CA ALA A 119 6.84 -20.14 29.59
C ALA A 119 5.75 -19.86 30.64
N ALA A 120 4.49 -20.12 30.29
CA ALA A 120 3.34 -19.86 31.16
C ALA A 120 3.20 -20.92 32.28
N ARG A 121 3.40 -22.20 31.95
CA ARG A 121 3.09 -23.34 32.83
C ARG A 121 4.34 -24.06 33.37
N GLY A 122 5.52 -23.68 32.90
CA GLY A 122 6.79 -24.28 33.32
C GLY A 122 6.85 -25.79 33.05
N GLY A 123 7.40 -26.54 34.00
CA GLY A 123 7.50 -28.01 33.91
C GLY A 123 6.15 -28.74 33.91
N ALA A 124 5.05 -28.08 34.25
CA ALA A 124 3.70 -28.63 34.19
C ALA A 124 3.00 -28.37 32.84
N ALA A 125 3.70 -27.78 31.86
CA ALA A 125 3.12 -27.53 30.55
C ALA A 125 2.69 -28.85 29.88
N ASP A 126 1.47 -28.81 29.36
CA ASP A 126 0.85 -29.84 28.53
C ASP A 126 -0.27 -29.18 27.72
N LEU A 127 -0.81 -29.88 26.72
CA LEU A 127 -1.97 -29.45 25.94
C LEU A 127 -3.24 -30.08 26.50
N PHE A 128 -4.08 -29.28 27.16
CA PHE A 128 -5.41 -29.70 27.57
C PHE A 128 -6.38 -29.65 26.38
N GLN A 129 -7.55 -30.27 26.53
CA GLN A 129 -8.56 -30.29 25.47
C GLN A 129 -8.95 -28.89 25.00
N GLU A 130 -9.00 -27.91 25.92
CA GLU A 130 -9.27 -26.51 25.62
C GLU A 130 -8.17 -25.89 24.74
N ASP A 131 -6.90 -26.16 25.05
CA ASP A 131 -5.77 -25.69 24.26
C ASP A 131 -5.78 -26.30 22.86
N ILE A 132 -6.12 -27.59 22.74
CA ILE A 132 -6.24 -28.28 21.46
C ILE A 132 -7.31 -27.62 20.60
N LEU A 133 -8.50 -27.35 21.17
CA LEU A 133 -9.59 -26.68 20.46
C LEU A 133 -9.21 -25.26 20.02
N ASP A 134 -8.43 -24.53 20.81
CA ASP A 134 -7.96 -23.19 20.43
C ASP A 134 -6.89 -23.26 19.33
N LEU A 135 -5.99 -24.24 19.37
CA LEU A 135 -5.03 -24.48 18.28
C LEU A 135 -5.73 -24.91 16.98
N GLU A 136 -6.77 -25.74 17.06
CA GLU A 136 -7.59 -26.12 15.89
C GLU A 136 -8.29 -24.90 15.28
N LYS A 137 -8.84 -24.00 16.10
CA LYS A 137 -9.41 -22.72 15.63
C LYS A 137 -8.36 -21.82 14.97
N ASP A 138 -7.15 -21.81 15.52
CA ASP A 138 -6.02 -21.07 14.95
C ASP A 138 -5.51 -21.70 13.63
N GLY A 139 -6.00 -22.89 13.27
CA GLY A 139 -5.70 -23.57 12.01
C GLY A 139 -4.55 -24.55 12.09
N PHE A 140 -4.20 -25.05 13.28
CA PHE A 140 -3.30 -26.19 13.44
C PHE A 140 -4.05 -27.48 13.09
N SER A 141 -3.44 -28.33 12.24
CA SER A 141 -3.94 -29.68 11.98
C SER A 141 -3.62 -30.61 13.16
N ALA A 142 -4.25 -31.79 13.20
CA ALA A 142 -3.93 -32.81 14.21
C ALA A 142 -2.42 -33.16 14.23
N HIS A 143 -1.79 -33.21 13.06
CA HIS A 143 -0.35 -33.44 12.94
C HIS A 143 0.47 -32.30 13.56
N ASP A 144 0.08 -31.05 13.34
CA ASP A 144 0.77 -29.89 13.90
C ASP A 144 0.60 -29.82 15.43
N ILE A 145 -0.55 -30.25 15.94
CA ILE A 145 -0.82 -30.32 17.40
C ILE A 145 0.04 -31.40 18.06
N ASP A 146 0.21 -32.55 17.42
CA ASP A 146 1.14 -33.58 17.88
C ASP A 146 2.59 -33.08 17.86
N PHE A 147 2.95 -32.30 16.84
CA PHE A 147 4.25 -31.64 16.79
C PHE A 147 4.44 -30.65 17.94
N VAL A 148 3.45 -29.77 18.23
CA VAL A 148 3.49 -28.85 19.39
C VAL A 148 3.66 -29.64 20.69
N ARG A 149 2.96 -30.76 20.85
CA ARG A 149 3.07 -31.62 22.03
C ARG A 149 4.49 -32.17 22.20
N SER A 150 5.10 -32.67 21.12
CA SER A 150 6.48 -33.15 21.15
C SER A 150 7.48 -32.05 21.53
N GLU A 151 7.24 -30.83 21.05
CA GLU A 151 8.09 -29.69 21.31
C GLU A 151 7.98 -29.19 22.75
N ILE A 152 6.78 -29.22 23.34
CA ILE A 152 6.56 -28.97 24.77
C ILE A 152 7.40 -29.93 25.61
N VAL A 153 7.40 -31.23 25.28
CA VAL A 153 8.22 -32.23 26.00
C VAL A 153 9.72 -31.91 25.88
N ARG A 154 10.19 -31.53 24.69
CA ARG A 154 11.58 -31.12 24.48
C ARG A 154 11.96 -29.92 25.35
N LEU A 155 11.16 -28.86 25.31
CA LEU A 155 11.40 -27.63 26.07
C LEU A 155 11.32 -27.85 27.58
N LYS A 156 10.43 -28.73 28.07
CA LYS A 156 10.38 -29.13 29.48
C LYS A 156 11.68 -29.76 29.97
N THR A 157 12.29 -30.59 29.11
CA THR A 157 13.59 -31.19 29.38
C THR A 157 14.67 -30.12 29.40
N GLU A 158 14.63 -29.20 28.44
CA GLU A 158 15.59 -28.09 28.32
C GLU A 158 15.57 -27.17 29.55
N ILE A 159 14.41 -26.68 29.99
CA ILE A 159 14.31 -25.77 31.15
C ILE A 159 14.70 -26.44 32.47
N SER A 160 14.65 -27.78 32.51
CA SER A 160 15.03 -28.56 33.69
C SER A 160 16.55 -28.79 33.75
N SER A 161 17.25 -28.65 32.62
CA SER A 161 18.70 -28.82 32.51
C SER A 161 19.47 -27.79 33.33
N GLN A 162 20.65 -28.19 33.81
CA GLN A 162 21.53 -27.29 34.57
C GLN A 162 22.07 -26.16 33.68
N SER A 163 22.42 -26.47 32.43
CA SER A 163 22.88 -25.49 31.44
C SER A 163 21.91 -24.33 31.27
N TYR A 164 20.61 -24.63 31.08
CA TYR A 164 19.60 -23.59 30.89
C TYR A 164 19.43 -22.69 32.13
N LYS A 165 19.55 -23.26 33.33
CA LYS A 165 19.48 -22.51 34.60
C LYS A 165 20.68 -21.59 34.77
N ASP A 166 21.88 -22.06 34.44
CA ASP A 166 23.10 -21.28 34.56
C ASP A 166 23.14 -20.14 33.55
N GLU A 167 22.71 -20.38 32.30
CA GLU A 167 22.53 -19.31 31.30
C GLU A 167 21.48 -18.29 31.75
N SER A 168 20.35 -18.73 32.30
CA SER A 168 19.31 -17.83 32.80
C SER A 168 19.80 -17.00 33.99
N ARG A 169 20.65 -17.57 34.85
CA ARG A 169 21.29 -16.84 35.95
C ARG A 169 22.25 -15.78 35.42
N ALA A 170 23.13 -16.12 34.48
CA ALA A 170 24.04 -15.17 33.86
C ALA A 170 23.30 -13.99 33.17
N MET A 171 22.18 -14.28 32.50
CA MET A 171 21.31 -13.25 31.92
C MET A 171 20.67 -12.36 33.00
N ALA A 172 20.20 -12.94 34.10
CA ALA A 172 19.64 -12.20 35.23
C ALA A 172 20.68 -11.27 35.87
N ASP A 173 21.88 -11.78 36.13
CA ASP A 173 22.99 -11.02 36.72
C ASP A 173 23.36 -9.82 35.84
N THR A 174 23.42 -10.04 34.52
CA THR A 174 23.72 -8.99 33.54
C THR A 174 22.63 -7.93 33.47
N ALA A 175 21.35 -8.33 33.48
CA ALA A 175 20.23 -7.42 33.29
C ALA A 175 19.84 -6.66 34.56
N LEU A 176 19.94 -7.30 35.73
CA LEU A 176 19.47 -6.76 37.01
C LEU A 176 20.62 -6.20 37.86
N GLY A 177 21.88 -6.53 37.57
CA GLY A 177 23.03 -6.09 38.35
C GLY A 177 23.03 -6.60 39.79
N ARG A 178 22.31 -7.70 40.06
CA ARG A 178 22.21 -8.35 41.37
C ARG A 178 22.71 -9.79 41.26
N PRO A 179 23.84 -10.14 41.91
CA PRO A 179 24.46 -11.46 41.77
C PRO A 179 23.71 -12.61 42.48
N GLU A 180 22.70 -12.30 43.30
CA GLU A 180 21.94 -13.28 44.07
C GLU A 180 20.46 -13.23 43.66
N CYS A 181 20.16 -13.76 42.49
CA CYS A 181 18.78 -13.99 42.08
C CYS A 181 18.23 -15.26 42.75
N ASP A 182 17.08 -15.15 43.41
CA ASP A 182 16.39 -16.30 43.97
C ASP A 182 15.86 -17.24 42.87
N THR A 183 15.46 -18.46 43.26
CA THR A 183 15.00 -19.47 42.30
C THR A 183 13.76 -19.00 41.51
N PHE A 184 12.93 -18.16 42.11
CA PHE A 184 11.75 -17.58 41.46
C PHE A 184 12.14 -16.58 40.36
N ALA A 185 13.10 -15.68 40.63
CA ALA A 185 13.63 -14.76 39.64
C ALA A 185 14.28 -15.50 38.47
N ILE A 186 15.07 -16.55 38.73
CA ILE A 186 15.69 -17.35 37.67
C ILE A 186 14.62 -18.02 36.79
N ARG A 187 13.56 -18.57 37.38
CA ARG A 187 12.43 -19.12 36.62
C ARG A 187 11.74 -18.07 35.77
N LYS A 188 11.55 -16.86 36.29
CA LYS A 188 10.93 -15.74 35.56
C LYS A 188 11.80 -15.28 34.39
N VAL A 189 13.12 -15.24 34.55
CA VAL A 189 14.05 -14.96 33.45
C VAL A 189 14.02 -16.06 32.39
N GLY A 190 13.96 -17.33 32.80
CA GLY A 190 13.76 -18.45 31.88
C GLY A 190 12.46 -18.36 31.09
N ALA A 191 11.34 -18.05 31.76
CA ALA A 191 10.06 -17.81 31.08
C ALA A 191 10.13 -16.65 30.07
N LEU A 192 10.76 -15.53 30.44
CA LEU A 192 10.97 -14.39 29.54
C LEU A 192 11.85 -14.75 28.34
N ARG A 193 12.86 -15.60 28.53
CA ARG A 193 13.70 -16.11 27.43
C ARG A 193 12.88 -16.96 26.45
N LEU A 194 12.01 -17.84 26.95
CA LEU A 194 11.11 -18.62 26.09
C LEU A 194 10.10 -17.74 25.35
N LEU A 195 9.54 -16.71 26.01
CA LEU A 195 8.66 -15.74 25.35
C LEU A 195 9.41 -14.95 24.27
N ALA A 196 10.66 -14.54 24.54
CA ALA A 196 11.50 -13.87 23.56
C ALA A 196 11.84 -14.79 22.38
N GLN A 197 12.05 -16.08 22.63
CA GLN A 197 12.26 -17.10 21.60
C GLN A 197 11.00 -17.32 20.76
N ALA A 198 9.81 -17.41 21.38
CA ALA A 198 8.55 -17.52 20.68
C ALA A 198 8.31 -16.31 19.75
N GLU A 199 8.52 -15.11 20.28
CA GLU A 199 8.42 -13.87 19.49
C GLU A 199 9.43 -13.83 18.34
N ALA A 200 10.64 -14.35 18.56
CA ALA A 200 11.66 -14.44 17.52
C ALA A 200 11.28 -15.44 16.42
N LEU A 201 10.67 -16.58 16.76
CA LEU A 201 10.20 -17.62 15.82
C LEU A 201 8.98 -17.15 15.01
N GLU A 202 8.05 -16.42 15.64
CA GLU A 202 6.93 -15.81 14.89
C GLU A 202 7.41 -14.67 13.98
N ARG A 203 8.56 -14.07 14.29
CA ARG A 203 9.20 -13.02 13.51
C ARG A 203 10.24 -13.52 12.51
N SER A 204 10.76 -14.75 12.60
CA SER A 204 11.83 -15.25 11.71
C SER A 204 11.36 -15.32 10.26
N ASP A 205 10.10 -15.66 10.03
CA ASP A 205 9.48 -15.60 8.70
C ASP A 205 8.99 -14.17 8.36
N ARG A 206 8.63 -13.35 9.36
CA ARG A 206 8.34 -11.91 9.16
C ARG A 206 9.58 -11.06 8.82
N LEU A 207 10.78 -11.50 9.18
CA LEU A 207 12.04 -10.80 8.89
C LEU A 207 12.49 -10.97 7.43
N THR A 208 12.03 -12.03 6.76
CA THR A 208 12.04 -12.13 5.30
C THR A 208 11.05 -11.15 4.64
N THR A 209 10.09 -10.62 5.40
CA THR A 209 9.06 -9.66 4.99
C THR A 209 9.15 -8.29 5.70
N ASP A 210 10.28 -7.95 6.34
CA ASP A 210 10.48 -6.68 7.06
C ASP A 210 10.80 -5.51 6.10
N THR A 211 9.93 -5.38 5.09
CA THR A 211 9.54 -4.13 4.41
C THR A 211 8.22 -3.57 4.93
N LEU A 212 7.65 -4.07 6.03
CA LEU A 212 6.41 -3.54 6.60
C LEU A 212 6.55 -3.11 8.07
N VAL A 213 6.51 -1.79 8.24
CA VAL A 213 6.56 -0.99 9.48
C VAL A 213 5.27 -1.20 10.33
N PRO A 214 5.29 -0.94 11.66
CA PRO A 214 4.48 -1.65 12.64
C PRO A 214 3.10 -1.02 12.92
N VAL A 215 2.16 -1.85 13.34
CA VAL A 215 0.87 -1.44 13.91
C VAL A 215 1.01 -1.30 15.43
N LEU A 216 0.69 -0.10 15.92
CA LEU A 216 0.31 0.16 17.30
C LEU A 216 -1.16 -0.26 17.44
N GLU A 217 -1.44 -1.24 18.30
CA GLU A 217 -2.81 -1.47 18.78
C GLU A 217 -3.03 -0.65 20.04
N THR A 218 -4.07 0.18 20.02
CA THR A 218 -4.80 0.57 21.22
C THR A 218 -6.09 -0.25 21.25
N SER A 219 -6.25 -0.94 22.36
CA SER A 219 -7.40 -1.75 22.79
C SER A 219 -8.74 -1.05 22.62
N GLU A 220 -9.80 -1.83 22.35
CA GLU A 220 -10.93 -1.95 23.28
C GLU A 220 -11.84 -3.14 22.94
N ASN A 221 -12.00 -3.98 23.96
CA ASN A 221 -13.08 -4.93 24.31
C ASN A 221 -14.30 -5.04 23.36
N ALA A 222 -14.78 -6.27 23.15
CA ALA A 222 -15.93 -6.80 23.91
C ALA A 222 -16.66 -8.00 23.25
N PHE A 223 -16.73 -9.09 24.03
CA PHE A 223 -17.81 -10.10 24.16
C PHE A 223 -18.07 -11.20 23.11
N HIS A 224 -17.72 -12.42 23.54
CA HIS A 224 -18.29 -13.73 23.20
C HIS A 224 -19.82 -13.82 23.35
N LYS A 225 -20.49 -14.68 22.55
CA LYS A 225 -20.98 -16.05 22.91
C LYS A 225 -21.80 -16.69 21.74
N PRO A 226 -22.16 -18.01 21.77
CA PRO A 226 -21.37 -19.19 21.43
C PRO A 226 -21.91 -19.97 20.20
N LEU A 227 -21.05 -20.79 19.57
CA LEU A 227 -21.46 -21.82 18.61
C LEU A 227 -22.10 -23.03 19.32
N ALA A 228 -23.15 -23.58 18.71
CA ALA A 228 -23.62 -24.95 18.95
C ALA A 228 -22.62 -25.97 18.36
N ALA A 229 -22.58 -27.15 18.97
CA ALA A 229 -21.61 -28.24 18.78
C ALA A 229 -21.72 -28.95 17.41
N PRO A 230 -20.75 -29.83 17.06
CA PRO A 230 -20.29 -30.06 15.70
C PRO A 230 -21.00 -31.25 15.01
N GLU A 231 -21.26 -31.10 13.71
CA GLU A 231 -21.41 -32.26 12.82
C GLU A 231 -20.08 -32.56 12.12
N GLN A 232 -19.72 -33.83 12.17
CA GLN A 232 -18.52 -34.46 11.63
C GLN A 232 -18.42 -34.40 10.09
N PRO A 233 -17.24 -34.67 9.52
CA PRO A 233 -16.86 -34.24 8.18
C PRO A 233 -17.60 -35.04 7.09
N GLN A 234 -18.41 -34.36 6.29
CA GLN A 234 -18.84 -34.88 4.99
C GLN A 234 -17.82 -34.51 3.92
N GLU A 235 -17.05 -35.52 3.50
CA GLU A 235 -16.38 -35.52 2.21
C GLU A 235 -17.40 -35.38 1.07
N ASP A 236 -17.11 -34.40 0.21
CA ASP A 236 -17.57 -34.21 -1.17
C ASP A 236 -19.07 -34.21 -1.49
N ALA A 237 -19.70 -33.03 -1.43
CA ALA A 237 -20.81 -32.69 -2.32
C ALA A 237 -21.04 -31.17 -2.48
N ASN A 238 -20.14 -30.42 -3.11
CA ASN A 238 -20.57 -29.17 -3.75
C ASN A 238 -19.76 -28.80 -5.01
N LYS A 239 -19.83 -29.67 -6.03
CA LYS A 239 -19.40 -29.38 -7.41
C LYS A 239 -20.11 -28.15 -8.04
N ARG A 240 -21.09 -27.54 -7.37
CA ARG A 240 -21.76 -26.31 -7.81
C ARG A 240 -20.94 -25.04 -7.63
N TYR A 241 -19.92 -25.03 -6.76
CA TYR A 241 -19.26 -23.78 -6.35
C TYR A 241 -17.75 -23.70 -6.63
N SER A 242 -17.13 -24.74 -7.21
CA SER A 242 -15.69 -24.74 -7.57
C SER A 242 -15.40 -24.05 -8.92
N THR A 243 -16.11 -22.97 -9.21
CA THR A 243 -16.02 -22.30 -10.51
C THR A 243 -14.63 -21.67 -10.70
N VAL A 244 -13.98 -21.96 -11.83
CA VAL A 244 -12.70 -21.39 -12.22
C VAL A 244 -12.84 -19.88 -12.37
N MET A 245 -11.96 -19.11 -11.71
CA MET A 245 -12.01 -17.65 -11.64
C MET A 245 -12.07 -17.01 -13.03
N ALA A 246 -11.34 -17.56 -14.01
CA ALA A 246 -11.33 -17.09 -15.38
C ALA A 246 -12.72 -17.06 -16.04
N SER A 247 -13.57 -18.06 -15.78
CA SER A 247 -14.94 -18.11 -16.34
C SER A 247 -15.83 -17.01 -15.75
N ILE A 248 -15.74 -16.77 -14.43
CA ILE A 248 -16.50 -15.71 -13.76
C ILE A 248 -16.02 -14.34 -14.24
N VAL A 249 -14.71 -14.16 -14.44
CA VAL A 249 -14.14 -12.92 -14.99
C VAL A 249 -14.70 -12.68 -16.39
N SER A 250 -14.70 -13.69 -17.27
CA SER A 250 -15.27 -13.56 -18.62
C SER A 250 -16.73 -13.11 -18.57
N ASP A 251 -17.54 -13.77 -17.74
CA ASP A 251 -18.97 -13.47 -17.59
C ASP A 251 -19.20 -12.08 -16.98
N TYR A 252 -18.37 -11.66 -16.02
CA TYR A 252 -18.42 -10.32 -15.43
C TYR A 252 -18.12 -9.25 -16.48
N ILE A 253 -17.08 -9.45 -17.28
CA ILE A 253 -16.70 -8.55 -18.38
C ILE A 253 -17.81 -8.50 -19.45
N ALA A 254 -18.41 -9.64 -19.81
CA ALA A 254 -19.53 -9.70 -20.73
C ALA A 254 -20.76 -8.93 -20.19
N SER A 255 -21.08 -9.09 -18.90
CA SER A 255 -22.21 -8.39 -18.26
C SER A 255 -22.09 -6.86 -18.29
N ARG A 256 -20.86 -6.35 -18.40
CA ARG A 256 -20.55 -4.91 -18.50
C ARG A 256 -20.57 -4.41 -19.95
N SER A 257 -20.35 -5.30 -20.92
CA SER A 257 -20.28 -4.99 -22.35
C SER A 257 -21.66 -4.92 -22.99
N ARG A 258 -22.45 -3.91 -22.60
CA ARG A 258 -23.77 -3.64 -23.20
C ARG A 258 -23.64 -2.83 -24.50
N ILE A 259 -24.51 -3.13 -25.46
CA ILE A 259 -24.64 -2.37 -26.72
C ILE A 259 -25.68 -1.28 -26.49
N VAL A 260 -25.34 -0.05 -26.86
CA VAL A 260 -26.23 1.11 -26.84
C VAL A 260 -26.06 1.89 -28.14
N ASP A 261 -27.16 2.49 -28.61
CA ASP A 261 -27.18 3.22 -29.88
C ASP A 261 -26.35 4.52 -29.84
N ASP A 262 -26.12 5.07 -28.65
CA ASP A 262 -25.35 6.29 -28.46
C ASP A 262 -23.83 6.06 -28.53
N PRO A 263 -23.12 6.66 -29.51
CA PRO A 263 -21.69 6.42 -29.69
C PRO A 263 -20.82 6.86 -28.50
N ALA A 264 -21.20 7.94 -27.80
CA ALA A 264 -20.46 8.44 -26.64
C ALA A 264 -20.59 7.51 -25.43
N GLU A 265 -21.80 7.01 -25.16
CA GLU A 265 -22.06 6.02 -24.13
C GLU A 265 -21.39 4.68 -24.45
N GLN A 266 -21.44 4.25 -25.71
CA GLN A 266 -20.73 3.06 -26.18
C GLN A 266 -19.22 3.16 -25.94
N LYS A 267 -18.60 4.32 -26.24
CA LYS A 267 -17.18 4.59 -25.97
C LYS A 267 -16.86 4.56 -24.48
N LYS A 268 -17.74 5.10 -23.62
CA LYS A 268 -17.60 5.06 -22.16
C LYS A 268 -17.65 3.62 -21.63
N ILE A 269 -18.58 2.82 -22.12
CA ILE A 269 -18.70 1.40 -21.75
C ILE A 269 -17.45 0.65 -22.19
N ALA A 270 -16.99 0.81 -23.43
CA ALA A 270 -15.77 0.18 -23.93
C ALA A 270 -14.55 0.51 -23.06
N LYS A 271 -14.44 1.77 -22.61
CA LYS A 271 -13.38 2.21 -21.69
C LYS A 271 -13.49 1.54 -20.31
N ASP A 272 -14.69 1.46 -19.72
CA ASP A 272 -14.91 0.76 -18.45
C ASP A 272 -14.57 -0.72 -18.56
N VAL A 273 -15.06 -1.40 -19.60
CA VAL A 273 -14.78 -2.82 -19.87
C VAL A 273 -13.28 -3.08 -20.00
N SER A 274 -12.57 -2.24 -20.77
CA SER A 274 -11.11 -2.33 -20.90
C SER A 274 -10.40 -2.15 -19.56
N GLN A 275 -10.84 -1.18 -18.75
CA GLN A 275 -10.30 -0.93 -17.42
C GLN A 275 -10.53 -2.11 -16.46
N GLN A 276 -11.76 -2.61 -16.36
CA GLN A 276 -12.08 -3.77 -15.51
C GLN A 276 -11.28 -5.01 -15.91
N ARG A 277 -11.13 -5.25 -17.22
CA ARG A 277 -10.33 -6.38 -17.73
C ARG A 277 -8.86 -6.27 -17.31
N ALA A 278 -8.27 -5.09 -17.44
CA ALA A 278 -6.88 -4.86 -17.03
C ALA A 278 -6.69 -5.07 -15.52
N ILE A 279 -7.62 -4.56 -14.69
CA ILE A 279 -7.58 -4.71 -13.24
C ILE A 279 -7.67 -6.19 -12.85
N LEU A 280 -8.63 -6.93 -13.41
CA LEU A 280 -8.82 -8.34 -13.07
C LEU A 280 -7.70 -9.25 -13.60
N ALA A 281 -7.10 -8.92 -14.76
CA ALA A 281 -5.93 -9.62 -15.27
C ALA A 281 -4.73 -9.42 -14.33
N GLN A 282 -4.47 -8.17 -13.92
CA GLN A 282 -3.41 -7.86 -12.97
C GLN A 282 -3.65 -8.52 -11.60
N PHE A 283 -4.90 -8.56 -11.13
CA PHE A 283 -5.27 -9.24 -9.90
C PHE A 283 -5.02 -10.76 -9.99
N ALA A 284 -5.42 -11.38 -11.10
CA ALA A 284 -5.20 -12.80 -11.33
C ALA A 284 -3.70 -13.12 -11.40
N GLU A 285 -2.91 -12.29 -12.08
CA GLU A 285 -1.45 -12.46 -12.17
C GLU A 285 -0.76 -12.22 -10.82
N ALA A 286 -1.21 -11.26 -10.02
CA ALA A 286 -0.64 -10.99 -8.71
C ALA A 286 -0.92 -12.12 -7.70
N THR A 287 -2.16 -12.62 -7.69
CA THR A 287 -2.61 -13.56 -6.65
C THR A 287 -2.44 -15.02 -7.06
N GLN A 288 -2.41 -15.32 -8.35
CA GLN A 288 -2.35 -16.69 -8.91
C GLN A 288 -3.48 -17.61 -8.43
N VAL A 289 -4.56 -17.03 -7.88
CA VAL A 289 -5.71 -17.79 -7.36
C VAL A 289 -6.56 -18.27 -8.52
N LYS A 290 -6.70 -19.60 -8.66
CA LYS A 290 -7.41 -20.22 -9.79
C LYS A 290 -8.91 -20.35 -9.58
N LYS A 291 -9.37 -20.56 -8.34
CA LYS A 291 -10.79 -20.74 -8.01
C LYS A 291 -11.24 -19.65 -7.05
N LEU A 292 -12.48 -19.20 -7.20
CA LEU A 292 -13.01 -18.17 -6.29
C LEU A 292 -13.07 -18.66 -4.83
N THR A 293 -13.31 -19.96 -4.61
CA THR A 293 -13.33 -20.59 -3.29
C THR A 293 -12.00 -20.53 -2.57
N ASP A 294 -10.90 -20.43 -3.31
CA ASP A 294 -9.54 -20.43 -2.78
C ASP A 294 -9.08 -19.00 -2.45
N LEU A 295 -9.88 -18.00 -2.82
CA LEU A 295 -9.59 -16.62 -2.51
C LEU A 295 -9.72 -16.37 -1.00
N ARG A 296 -8.68 -15.76 -0.43
CA ARG A 296 -8.57 -15.38 0.98
C ARG A 296 -8.27 -13.88 1.13
N GLN A 297 -8.48 -13.36 2.33
CA GLN A 297 -8.21 -11.97 2.70
C GLN A 297 -6.75 -11.60 2.45
N GLU A 298 -5.82 -12.53 2.72
CA GLU A 298 -4.39 -12.38 2.47
C GLU A 298 -4.05 -12.15 0.99
N ASN A 299 -4.80 -12.75 0.05
CA ASN A 299 -4.57 -12.52 -1.38
C ASN A 299 -4.99 -11.09 -1.78
N LEU A 300 -6.07 -10.58 -1.18
CA LEU A 300 -6.51 -9.20 -1.40
C LEU A 300 -5.50 -8.20 -0.83
N PHE A 301 -4.98 -8.46 0.37
CA PHE A 301 -3.92 -7.67 0.97
C PHE A 301 -2.64 -7.71 0.13
N HIS A 302 -2.24 -8.90 -0.32
CA HIS A 302 -1.10 -9.08 -1.22
C HIS A 302 -1.27 -8.25 -2.50
N TYR A 303 -2.45 -8.29 -3.13
CA TYR A 303 -2.71 -7.49 -4.31
C TYR A 303 -2.55 -5.99 -4.06
N VAL A 304 -3.08 -5.46 -2.95
CA VAL A 304 -2.86 -4.04 -2.60
C VAL A 304 -1.39 -3.73 -2.38
N SER A 305 -0.63 -4.63 -1.74
CA SER A 305 0.83 -4.47 -1.57
C SER A 305 1.59 -4.47 -2.90
N VAL A 306 1.07 -5.16 -3.93
CA VAL A 306 1.63 -5.12 -5.29
C VAL A 306 1.36 -3.75 -5.92
N LEU A 307 0.15 -3.20 -5.77
CA LEU A 307 -0.18 -1.87 -6.27
C LEU A 307 0.68 -0.76 -5.65
N GLU A 308 1.11 -0.92 -4.39
CA GLU A 308 2.03 0.01 -3.71
C GLU A 308 3.49 -0.10 -4.18
N ARG A 309 3.84 -1.20 -4.86
CA ARG A 309 5.19 -1.44 -5.40
C ARG A 309 5.28 -1.29 -6.91
N LEU A 310 4.16 -1.13 -7.60
CA LEU A 310 4.16 -0.91 -9.04
C LEU A 310 4.78 0.45 -9.41
N PRO A 311 5.53 0.54 -10.53
CA PRO A 311 5.91 1.84 -11.08
C PRO A 311 4.66 2.68 -11.38
N LYS A 312 4.73 4.00 -11.19
CA LYS A 312 3.62 4.92 -11.56
C LYS A 312 3.32 4.88 -13.06
N ILE A 313 4.34 4.59 -13.86
CA ILE A 313 4.25 4.46 -15.31
C ILE A 313 4.68 3.04 -15.68
N TYR A 314 3.71 2.20 -16.06
CA TYR A 314 3.92 0.83 -16.50
C TYR A 314 2.94 0.47 -17.63
N CYS A 315 3.29 -0.53 -18.44
CA CYS A 315 2.51 -1.01 -19.59
C CYS A 315 2.16 0.07 -20.64
N LYS A 316 2.98 1.13 -20.76
CA LYS A 316 2.80 2.22 -21.74
C LYS A 316 3.46 1.98 -23.09
N ASN A 317 4.43 1.09 -23.16
CA ASN A 317 5.09 0.68 -24.40
C ASN A 317 4.92 -0.84 -24.61
N ALA A 318 5.12 -1.29 -25.85
CA ALA A 318 4.93 -2.70 -26.21
C ALA A 318 5.87 -3.64 -25.43
N VAL A 319 7.07 -3.17 -25.09
CA VAL A 319 8.07 -3.93 -24.33
C VAL A 319 7.59 -4.19 -22.89
N ASP A 320 7.02 -3.20 -22.23
CA ASP A 320 6.47 -3.34 -20.88
C ASP A 320 5.16 -4.12 -20.86
N GLN A 321 4.35 -4.04 -21.92
CA GLN A 321 3.13 -4.84 -22.04
C GLN A 321 3.42 -6.33 -22.18
N ALA A 322 4.57 -6.71 -22.73
CA ALA A 322 5.00 -8.10 -22.86
C ALA A 322 5.71 -8.65 -21.61
N ARG A 323 5.99 -7.81 -20.60
CA ARG A 323 6.62 -8.25 -19.35
C ARG A 323 5.57 -8.80 -18.40
N THR A 324 5.96 -9.83 -17.65
CA THR A 324 5.18 -10.31 -16.51
C THR A 324 5.20 -9.26 -15.39
N LEU A 325 4.18 -9.28 -14.54
CA LEU A 325 4.06 -8.44 -13.36
C LEU A 325 5.28 -8.54 -12.44
N GLU A 326 5.84 -9.74 -12.30
CA GLU A 326 7.08 -9.98 -11.56
C GLU A 326 8.25 -9.16 -12.12
N LYS A 327 8.50 -9.22 -13.44
CA LYS A 327 9.55 -8.42 -14.10
C LYS A 327 9.29 -6.91 -14.03
N ILE A 328 8.02 -6.51 -13.96
CA ILE A 328 7.66 -5.09 -13.77
C ILE A 328 7.99 -4.65 -12.34
N LEU A 329 7.76 -5.52 -11.35
CA LEU A 329 8.10 -5.25 -9.95
C LEU A 329 9.62 -5.24 -9.74
N GLU A 330 10.38 -6.16 -10.35
CA GLU A 330 11.85 -6.14 -10.33
C GLU A 330 12.40 -4.81 -10.86
N ARG A 331 11.89 -4.35 -12.01
CA ARG A 331 12.24 -3.03 -12.55
C ARG A 331 11.87 -1.89 -11.60
N ALA A 332 10.78 -2.02 -10.85
CA ALA A 332 10.36 -1.02 -9.88
C ALA A 332 11.39 -0.82 -8.76
N GLU A 333 12.15 -1.87 -8.40
CA GLU A 333 13.19 -1.79 -7.38
C GLU A 333 14.39 -0.94 -7.81
N GLU A 334 14.63 -0.81 -9.11
CA GLU A 334 15.67 0.05 -9.68
C GLU A 334 15.25 1.53 -9.77
N LEU A 335 13.95 1.82 -9.61
CA LEU A 335 13.41 3.18 -9.70
C LEU A 335 13.52 3.92 -8.36
N SER A 336 13.55 5.24 -8.45
CA SER A 336 13.48 6.11 -7.28
C SER A 336 12.12 6.02 -6.60
N ALA A 337 12.07 6.19 -5.28
CA ALA A 337 10.84 6.00 -4.47
C ALA A 337 9.67 6.90 -4.91
N ASP A 338 9.93 8.05 -5.53
CA ASP A 338 8.92 8.96 -6.07
C ASP A 338 8.22 8.42 -7.34
N LYS A 339 8.81 7.41 -8.01
CA LYS A 339 8.28 6.79 -9.24
C LYS A 339 7.60 5.44 -8.98
N VAL A 340 7.56 4.99 -7.73
CA VAL A 340 7.02 3.70 -7.32
C VAL A 340 5.82 3.94 -6.39
N GLY A 341 4.80 3.08 -6.52
CA GLY A 341 3.55 3.15 -5.78
C GLY A 341 2.47 3.94 -6.51
N LEU A 342 1.33 3.30 -6.73
CA LEU A 342 0.15 3.96 -7.28
C LEU A 342 -0.47 4.90 -6.25
N ALA A 343 -1.07 5.99 -6.74
CA ALA A 343 -1.77 6.94 -5.89
C ALA A 343 -2.93 6.27 -5.12
N PRO A 344 -3.25 6.70 -3.88
CA PRO A 344 -4.34 6.15 -3.07
C PRO A 344 -5.69 6.05 -3.82
N ALA A 345 -6.05 7.10 -4.58
CA ALA A 345 -7.26 7.11 -5.40
C ALA A 345 -7.27 5.99 -6.47
N THR A 346 -6.11 5.67 -7.05
CA THR A 346 -5.97 4.57 -8.01
C THR A 346 -6.07 3.22 -7.32
N ILE A 347 -5.45 3.04 -6.15
CA ILE A 347 -5.57 1.80 -5.35
C ILE A 347 -7.05 1.57 -4.99
N ASN A 348 -7.73 2.58 -4.46
CA ASN A 348 -9.15 2.50 -4.09
C ASN A 348 -10.07 2.20 -5.28
N ARG A 349 -9.72 2.67 -6.48
CA ARG A 349 -10.42 2.32 -7.73
C ARG A 349 -10.30 0.82 -8.03
N ASN A 350 -9.11 0.24 -7.87
CA ASN A 350 -8.88 -1.20 -8.05
C ASN A 350 -9.67 -2.02 -7.01
N VAL A 351 -9.63 -1.62 -5.74
CA VAL A 351 -10.43 -2.25 -4.67
C VAL A 351 -11.93 -2.19 -4.98
N THR A 352 -12.43 -1.06 -5.49
CA THR A 352 -13.84 -0.90 -5.88
C THR A 352 -14.22 -1.80 -7.06
N ALA A 353 -13.32 -1.98 -8.03
CA ALA A 353 -13.52 -2.91 -9.14
C ALA A 353 -13.64 -4.36 -8.64
N LEU A 354 -12.75 -4.78 -7.73
CA LEU A 354 -12.81 -6.11 -7.09
C LEU A 354 -14.11 -6.29 -6.31
N GLN A 355 -14.57 -5.28 -5.57
CA GLN A 355 -15.85 -5.32 -4.86
C GLN A 355 -17.03 -5.57 -5.83
N GLY A 356 -17.03 -4.89 -6.98
CA GLY A 356 -18.02 -5.10 -8.04
C GLY A 356 -17.98 -6.51 -8.61
N PHE A 357 -16.79 -7.04 -8.87
CA PHE A 357 -16.58 -8.41 -9.33
C PHE A 357 -17.07 -9.46 -8.31
N LEU A 358 -16.70 -9.33 -7.04
CA LEU A 358 -17.14 -10.24 -5.98
C LEU A 358 -18.65 -10.19 -5.75
N LYS A 359 -19.26 -9.00 -5.84
CA LYS A 359 -20.71 -8.84 -5.78
C LYS A 359 -21.40 -9.54 -6.96
N PHE A 360 -20.84 -9.43 -8.16
CA PHE A 360 -21.34 -10.15 -9.34
C PHE A 360 -21.21 -11.66 -9.16
N ALA A 361 -20.05 -12.16 -8.72
CA ALA A 361 -19.86 -13.58 -8.44
C ALA A 361 -20.90 -14.09 -7.43
N LYS A 362 -21.13 -13.35 -6.34
CA LYS A 362 -22.15 -13.65 -5.33
C LYS A 362 -23.56 -13.72 -5.94
N SER A 363 -23.89 -12.81 -6.86
CA SER A 363 -25.20 -12.82 -7.55
C SER A 363 -25.43 -14.07 -8.41
N ARG A 364 -24.35 -14.75 -8.85
CA ARG A 364 -24.40 -16.04 -9.55
C ARG A 364 -24.39 -17.24 -8.60
N GLY A 365 -24.38 -17.01 -7.30
CA GLY A 365 -24.29 -18.05 -6.28
C GLY A 365 -22.85 -18.47 -5.95
N THR A 366 -21.82 -17.94 -6.61
CA THR A 366 -20.42 -18.28 -6.28
C THR A 366 -19.85 -17.29 -5.28
N LYS A 367 -19.22 -17.79 -4.22
CA LYS A 367 -18.56 -16.95 -3.21
C LYS A 367 -17.22 -17.56 -2.78
N PRO A 368 -16.29 -16.74 -2.26
CA PRO A 368 -15.13 -17.24 -1.54
C PRO A 368 -15.55 -18.11 -0.35
N ALA A 369 -14.65 -19.00 0.10
CA ALA A 369 -14.94 -19.89 1.23
C ALA A 369 -15.10 -19.11 2.55
N GLU A 370 -14.39 -18.00 2.69
CA GLU A 370 -14.48 -17.09 3.83
C GLU A 370 -15.13 -15.75 3.45
N THR A 371 -15.51 -14.97 4.46
CA THR A 371 -16.00 -13.61 4.25
C THR A 371 -14.82 -12.67 4.06
N LEU A 372 -14.77 -12.01 2.90
CA LEU A 372 -13.72 -11.04 2.56
C LEU A 372 -14.16 -9.61 2.91
N ASP A 373 -13.28 -8.86 3.56
CA ASP A 373 -13.48 -7.45 3.86
C ASP A 373 -12.56 -6.57 3.01
N LEU A 374 -13.16 -5.80 2.10
CA LEU A 374 -12.44 -4.86 1.24
C LEU A 374 -12.33 -3.46 1.84
N SER A 375 -13.04 -3.18 2.94
CA SER A 375 -13.07 -1.85 3.55
C SER A 375 -11.73 -1.50 4.20
N CYS A 376 -11.11 -2.47 4.88
CA CYS A 376 -9.80 -2.35 5.51
C CYS A 376 -8.62 -2.25 4.51
N LEU A 377 -8.87 -2.46 3.23
CA LEU A 377 -7.88 -2.39 2.16
C LEU A 377 -7.81 -1.02 1.48
N ARG A 378 -8.77 -0.13 1.78
CA ARG A 378 -8.81 1.21 1.21
C ARG A 378 -7.74 2.08 1.84
N LYS A 379 -7.06 2.85 1.00
CA LYS A 379 -6.05 3.83 1.44
C LYS A 379 -6.74 5.16 1.77
N PRO A 380 -6.36 5.84 2.86
CA PRO A 380 -6.84 7.18 3.15
C PRO A 380 -6.48 8.09 1.97
N CYS A 381 -7.42 8.94 1.59
CA CYS A 381 -7.26 9.91 0.53
C CYS A 381 -7.63 11.26 1.15
N ASP A 382 -6.69 11.82 1.92
CA ASP A 382 -6.85 13.12 2.60
C ASP A 382 -6.70 14.31 1.63
N ASP A 383 -6.41 14.03 0.37
CA ASP A 383 -6.50 15.02 -0.69
C ASP A 383 -7.98 15.31 -0.94
N ASP A 384 -8.52 16.33 -0.29
CA ASP A 384 -9.63 17.07 -0.89
C ASP A 384 -9.20 17.37 -2.33
N GLU A 385 -9.90 16.83 -3.33
CA GLU A 385 -9.51 16.98 -4.74
C GLU A 385 -9.37 18.46 -5.14
N ARG A 386 -9.98 19.35 -4.35
CA ARG A 386 -9.84 20.82 -4.42
C ARG A 386 -8.48 21.32 -3.93
N SER A 387 -7.92 20.74 -2.87
CA SER A 387 -6.62 21.11 -2.29
C SER A 387 -5.43 20.58 -3.11
N ALA A 388 -5.61 19.48 -3.84
CA ALA A 388 -4.58 18.93 -4.73
C ALA A 388 -4.41 19.71 -6.05
N ARG A 389 -5.35 20.59 -6.40
CA ARG A 389 -5.28 21.48 -7.56
C ARG A 389 -5.17 22.91 -7.07
N LEU A 390 -3.95 23.44 -7.05
CA LEU A 390 -3.73 24.86 -6.78
C LEU A 390 -4.56 25.68 -7.77
N ALA A 391 -5.40 26.58 -7.25
CA ALA A 391 -6.06 27.58 -8.06
C ALA A 391 -4.99 28.50 -8.67
N PHE A 392 -5.24 28.99 -9.89
CA PHE A 392 -4.37 29.99 -10.49
C PHE A 392 -4.35 31.26 -9.64
N SER A 393 -3.16 31.76 -9.35
CA SER A 393 -2.99 33.10 -8.78
C SER A 393 -3.35 34.18 -9.80
N GLU A 394 -3.51 35.43 -9.35
CA GLU A 394 -3.71 36.56 -10.26
C GLU A 394 -2.54 36.71 -11.24
N ASP A 395 -1.31 36.45 -10.80
CA ASP A 395 -0.12 36.46 -11.64
C ASP A 395 -0.13 35.35 -12.68
N ASP A 396 -0.58 34.14 -12.32
CA ASP A 396 -0.76 33.04 -13.27
C ASP A 396 -1.79 33.41 -14.34
N MET A 397 -2.93 33.98 -13.93
CA MET A 397 -3.97 34.43 -14.84
C MET A 397 -3.49 35.55 -15.77
N ALA A 398 -2.73 36.52 -15.24
CA ALA A 398 -2.12 37.58 -16.04
C ALA A 398 -1.09 37.04 -17.04
N SER A 399 -0.34 36.01 -16.67
CA SER A 399 0.61 35.32 -17.55
C SER A 399 -0.12 34.55 -18.67
N ILE A 400 -1.16 33.79 -18.32
CA ILE A 400 -2.00 33.05 -19.27
C ILE A 400 -2.65 34.03 -20.26
N ALA A 401 -3.21 35.14 -19.78
CA ALA A 401 -3.87 36.13 -20.64
C ALA A 401 -2.95 36.76 -21.71
N ARG A 402 -1.62 36.68 -21.54
CA ARG A 402 -0.63 37.14 -22.54
C ARG A 402 -0.39 36.13 -23.67
N HIS A 403 -0.96 34.93 -23.59
CA HIS A 403 -0.74 33.87 -24.58
C HIS A 403 -1.16 34.32 -26.00
N PRO A 404 -0.43 33.93 -27.06
CA PRO A 404 -0.71 34.35 -28.44
C PRO A 404 -2.13 34.06 -28.95
N VAL A 405 -2.81 33.07 -28.37
CA VAL A 405 -4.23 32.80 -28.70
C VAL A 405 -5.13 34.00 -28.44
N TRP A 406 -4.83 34.84 -27.43
CA TRP A 406 -5.61 36.04 -27.11
C TRP A 406 -4.96 37.34 -27.59
N THR A 407 -3.63 37.35 -27.73
CA THR A 407 -2.86 38.57 -28.08
C THR A 407 -2.44 38.65 -29.56
N GLY A 408 -2.59 37.57 -30.32
CA GLY A 408 -2.23 37.49 -31.74
C GLY A 408 -1.24 36.36 -32.01
N CYS A 409 -1.63 35.47 -32.92
CA CYS A 409 -0.84 34.34 -33.36
C CYS A 409 -0.28 34.52 -34.78
N GLN A 410 0.70 33.71 -35.15
CA GLN A 410 1.33 33.76 -36.47
C GLN A 410 0.39 33.28 -37.58
N SER A 411 -0.37 32.21 -37.34
CA SER A 411 -1.33 31.65 -38.30
C SER A 411 -2.34 30.73 -37.62
N SER A 412 -3.38 30.31 -38.34
CA SER A 412 -4.41 29.39 -37.84
C SER A 412 -3.86 28.05 -37.36
N ILE A 413 -2.72 27.59 -37.90
CA ILE A 413 -2.04 26.34 -37.52
C ILE A 413 -1.05 26.58 -36.37
N ARG A 414 -0.34 27.72 -36.36
CA ARG A 414 0.72 28.05 -35.38
C ARG A 414 0.23 29.01 -34.31
N ARG A 415 -0.76 28.56 -33.52
CA ARG A 415 -1.46 29.42 -32.54
C ARG A 415 -0.67 29.75 -31.27
N ASN A 416 0.42 29.03 -31.01
CA ASN A 416 1.30 29.27 -29.86
C ASN A 416 2.46 30.22 -30.19
N GLU A 417 2.63 30.60 -31.46
CA GLU A 417 3.68 31.52 -31.90
C GLU A 417 3.09 32.93 -32.05
N LYS A 418 3.81 33.95 -31.57
CA LYS A 418 3.36 35.35 -31.64
C LYS A 418 3.21 35.81 -33.09
N GLY A 419 2.13 36.55 -33.35
CA GLY A 419 1.89 37.22 -34.63
C GLY A 419 0.80 38.28 -34.49
N SER A 420 0.24 38.72 -35.61
CA SER A 420 -0.78 39.78 -35.64
C SER A 420 -2.22 39.26 -35.80
N MET A 421 -2.42 37.96 -36.01
CA MET A 421 -3.73 37.38 -36.31
C MET A 421 -4.41 36.89 -35.03
N VAL A 422 -5.58 37.45 -34.70
CA VAL A 422 -6.43 36.95 -33.61
C VAL A 422 -7.62 36.22 -34.21
N ILE A 423 -7.76 34.94 -33.89
CA ILE A 423 -8.87 34.10 -34.38
C ILE A 423 -9.80 33.84 -33.21
N LYS A 424 -11.02 34.38 -33.27
CA LYS A 424 -12.03 34.33 -32.20
C LYS A 424 -12.93 33.09 -32.31
N ASP A 425 -12.34 31.91 -32.19
CA ASP A 425 -13.04 30.62 -32.22
C ASP A 425 -13.11 29.97 -30.83
N GLY A 426 -13.45 28.68 -30.74
CA GLY A 426 -13.58 27.94 -29.49
C GLY A 426 -12.32 27.92 -28.63
N LEU A 427 -11.13 28.06 -29.22
CA LEU A 427 -9.88 28.18 -28.47
C LEU A 427 -9.71 29.56 -27.83
N TYR A 428 -10.26 30.61 -28.43
CA TYR A 428 -10.28 31.96 -27.88
C TYR A 428 -11.35 32.10 -26.81
N TRP A 429 -12.60 31.81 -27.16
CA TRP A 429 -13.76 32.06 -26.32
C TRP A 429 -13.94 31.03 -25.21
N GLY A 430 -13.75 29.75 -25.52
CA GLY A 430 -14.07 28.67 -24.61
C GLY A 430 -13.40 28.80 -23.23
N PRO A 431 -12.07 29.05 -23.15
CA PRO A 431 -11.41 29.28 -21.87
C PRO A 431 -11.87 30.55 -21.13
N ILE A 432 -12.17 31.64 -21.86
CA ILE A 432 -12.64 32.91 -21.27
C ILE A 432 -14.04 32.72 -20.66
N VAL A 433 -14.96 32.09 -21.39
CA VAL A 433 -16.30 31.81 -20.87
C VAL A 433 -16.20 30.87 -19.67
N ALA A 434 -15.37 29.83 -19.74
CA ALA A 434 -15.20 28.89 -18.64
C ALA A 434 -14.60 29.53 -17.38
N SER A 435 -13.66 30.48 -17.52
CA SER A 435 -13.06 31.16 -16.36
C SER A 435 -14.05 32.09 -15.65
N LEU A 436 -14.90 32.78 -16.40
CA LEU A 436 -15.88 33.74 -15.85
C LEU A 436 -17.15 33.08 -15.32
N SER A 437 -17.54 31.92 -15.85
CA SER A 437 -18.81 31.25 -15.51
C SER A 437 -18.64 29.98 -14.66
N GLY A 438 -17.42 29.45 -14.53
CA GLY A 438 -17.14 28.22 -13.79
C GLY A 438 -17.71 26.94 -14.43
N THR A 439 -18.16 27.02 -15.67
CA THR A 439 -18.70 25.87 -16.43
C THR A 439 -17.61 24.85 -16.77
N ARG A 440 -17.99 23.58 -16.91
CA ARG A 440 -17.06 22.54 -17.34
C ARG A 440 -16.70 22.71 -18.81
N ARG A 441 -15.49 22.31 -19.19
CA ARG A 441 -15.02 22.33 -20.58
C ARG A 441 -16.03 21.70 -21.56
N GLU A 442 -16.53 20.50 -21.25
CA GLU A 442 -17.50 19.81 -22.12
C GLU A 442 -18.87 20.50 -22.18
N GLU A 443 -19.23 21.28 -21.14
CA GLU A 443 -20.45 22.07 -21.18
C GLU A 443 -20.30 23.17 -22.23
N ILE A 444 -19.26 24.01 -22.15
CA ILE A 444 -19.07 25.13 -23.10
C ILE A 444 -18.78 24.66 -24.53
N MET A 445 -17.91 23.67 -24.71
CA MET A 445 -17.50 23.26 -26.06
C MET A 445 -18.61 22.58 -26.86
N GLY A 446 -19.58 21.95 -26.18
CA GLY A 446 -20.76 21.34 -26.83
C GLY A 446 -22.01 22.20 -26.74
N MET A 447 -21.89 23.52 -26.58
CA MET A 447 -23.02 24.42 -26.43
C MET A 447 -23.65 24.80 -27.78
N THR A 448 -24.98 24.81 -27.82
CA THR A 448 -25.75 25.24 -28.98
C THR A 448 -26.20 26.69 -28.82
N LEU A 449 -26.44 27.42 -29.92
CA LEU A 449 -26.79 28.85 -29.88
C LEU A 449 -28.16 29.14 -29.25
N ASP A 450 -29.07 28.17 -29.23
CA ASP A 450 -30.38 28.23 -28.58
C ASP A 450 -30.30 28.13 -27.05
N GLU A 451 -29.15 27.70 -26.52
CA GLU A 451 -28.86 27.65 -25.09
C GLU A 451 -28.30 28.98 -24.56
N ILE A 452 -28.17 30.00 -25.41
CA ILE A 452 -27.63 31.31 -25.04
C ILE A 452 -28.74 32.36 -25.17
N ASP A 453 -29.20 32.85 -24.02
CA ASP A 453 -30.17 33.94 -23.95
C ASP A 453 -29.46 35.25 -23.59
N LEU A 454 -29.31 36.09 -24.62
CA LEU A 454 -28.74 37.43 -24.49
C LEU A 454 -29.81 38.52 -24.31
N THR A 455 -31.10 38.16 -24.43
CA THR A 455 -32.23 39.10 -24.41
C THR A 455 -32.84 39.25 -23.02
N HIS A 456 -32.62 38.27 -22.15
CA HIS A 456 -33.04 38.33 -20.76
C HIS A 456 -32.33 39.45 -19.99
N LYS A 457 -33.00 40.00 -18.96
CA LYS A 457 -32.45 41.04 -18.07
C LYS A 457 -31.09 40.66 -17.47
N TYR A 458 -30.89 39.37 -17.25
CA TYR A 458 -29.63 38.76 -16.87
C TYR A 458 -29.26 37.75 -17.95
N PRO A 459 -28.42 38.12 -18.93
CA PRO A 459 -27.95 37.21 -19.97
C PRO A 459 -27.35 35.95 -19.34
N HIS A 460 -27.64 34.78 -19.91
CA HIS A 460 -27.25 33.53 -19.28
C HIS A 460 -27.08 32.39 -20.29
N LEU A 461 -26.34 31.39 -19.84
CA LEU A 461 -26.15 30.09 -20.50
C LEU A 461 -27.10 29.08 -19.89
N HIS A 462 -27.86 28.38 -20.71
CA HIS A 462 -28.68 27.26 -20.30
C HIS A 462 -27.89 25.96 -20.45
N ILE A 463 -27.38 25.44 -19.34
CA ILE A 463 -26.69 24.16 -19.33
C ILE A 463 -27.73 23.04 -19.31
N ARG A 464 -28.00 22.44 -20.47
CA ARG A 464 -28.93 21.31 -20.64
C ARG A 464 -28.35 20.22 -21.55
N LYS A 465 -29.07 19.10 -21.66
CA LYS A 465 -28.75 18.05 -22.63
C LYS A 465 -29.12 18.55 -24.02
N ASN A 466 -28.22 18.39 -24.99
CA ASN A 466 -28.48 18.66 -26.40
C ASN A 466 -27.91 17.52 -27.26
N HIS A 467 -27.78 17.71 -28.56
CA HIS A 467 -27.25 16.68 -29.47
C HIS A 467 -25.73 16.52 -29.40
N ASN A 468 -25.00 17.53 -28.93
CA ASN A 468 -23.54 17.54 -28.79
C ASN A 468 -23.06 17.11 -27.39
N ARG A 469 -23.88 17.28 -26.35
CA ARG A 469 -23.52 17.00 -24.97
C ARG A 469 -24.64 16.37 -24.16
N ARG A 470 -24.22 15.52 -23.21
CA ARG A 470 -25.06 14.95 -22.16
C ARG A 470 -24.74 15.59 -20.81
N LEU A 471 -25.69 15.52 -19.89
CA LEU A 471 -25.48 15.92 -18.50
C LEU A 471 -25.10 14.72 -17.63
N LYS A 472 -24.28 14.96 -16.60
CA LYS A 472 -23.82 13.92 -15.66
C LYS A 472 -24.97 13.35 -14.83
N ASN A 473 -25.93 14.19 -14.45
CA ASN A 473 -27.18 13.84 -13.77
C ASN A 473 -28.22 14.95 -14.05
N ALA A 474 -29.49 14.69 -13.77
CA ALA A 474 -30.56 15.68 -13.97
C ALA A 474 -30.29 16.98 -13.18
N ALA A 475 -29.70 16.88 -11.98
CA ALA A 475 -29.31 18.02 -11.16
C ALA A 475 -28.16 18.89 -11.76
N SER A 476 -27.55 18.49 -12.88
CA SER A 476 -26.54 19.30 -13.58
C SER A 476 -27.17 20.36 -14.50
N GLU A 477 -28.47 20.24 -14.80
CA GLU A 477 -29.21 21.20 -15.61
C GLU A 477 -29.40 22.50 -14.84
N ARG A 478 -28.96 23.63 -15.41
CA ARG A 478 -28.95 24.93 -14.70
C ARG A 478 -28.81 26.11 -15.65
N LEU A 479 -29.23 27.28 -15.18
CA LEU A 479 -28.93 28.57 -15.81
C LEU A 479 -27.66 29.15 -15.16
N VAL A 480 -26.73 29.64 -15.98
CA VAL A 480 -25.47 30.24 -15.54
C VAL A 480 -25.39 31.67 -16.07
N PRO A 481 -25.39 32.71 -15.22
CA PRO A 481 -25.27 34.09 -15.67
C PRO A 481 -24.00 34.34 -16.48
N LEU A 482 -24.09 35.20 -17.49
CA LEU A 482 -22.95 35.70 -18.25
C LEU A 482 -22.41 36.97 -17.58
N HIS A 483 -21.09 37.04 -17.45
CA HIS A 483 -20.40 38.19 -16.89
C HIS A 483 -20.30 39.32 -17.94
N ASP A 484 -20.54 40.58 -17.54
CA ASP A 484 -20.57 41.74 -18.45
C ASP A 484 -19.27 41.94 -19.26
N ALA A 485 -18.14 41.50 -18.71
CA ALA A 485 -16.85 41.47 -19.41
C ALA A 485 -16.92 40.72 -20.76
N LEU A 486 -17.74 39.67 -20.89
CA LEU A 486 -17.93 38.95 -22.15
C LEU A 486 -18.59 39.84 -23.21
N ALA A 487 -19.60 40.63 -22.82
CA ALA A 487 -20.23 41.60 -23.70
C ALA A 487 -19.20 42.65 -24.16
N GLN A 488 -18.38 43.17 -23.24
CA GLN A 488 -17.34 44.17 -23.54
C GLN A 488 -16.25 43.63 -24.49
N MET A 489 -15.95 42.33 -24.44
CA MET A 489 -15.01 41.67 -25.36
C MET A 489 -15.61 41.35 -26.74
N GLY A 490 -16.91 41.57 -26.93
CA GLY A 490 -17.64 41.31 -28.18
C GLY A 490 -18.19 39.89 -28.30
N PHE A 491 -18.45 39.19 -27.19
CA PHE A 491 -19.04 37.85 -27.22
C PHE A 491 -20.48 37.87 -27.77
N HIS A 492 -21.24 38.94 -27.46
CA HIS A 492 -22.61 39.07 -27.94
C HIS A 492 -22.66 39.21 -29.47
N ASP A 493 -21.77 40.02 -30.03
CA ASP A 493 -21.62 40.19 -31.47
C ASP A 493 -21.22 38.86 -32.13
N TYR A 494 -20.28 38.13 -31.53
CA TYR A 494 -19.89 36.80 -32.01
C TYR A 494 -21.07 35.81 -32.07
N VAL A 495 -21.90 35.76 -31.03
CA VAL A 495 -23.10 34.90 -31.00
C VAL A 495 -24.14 35.37 -32.02
N ALA A 496 -24.33 36.68 -32.17
CA ALA A 496 -25.23 37.25 -33.16
C ALA A 496 -24.79 36.92 -34.60
N ASP A 497 -23.50 37.03 -34.90
CA ASP A 497 -22.90 36.71 -36.20
C ASP A 497 -23.06 35.21 -36.54
N LEU A 498 -22.90 34.32 -35.55
CA LEU A 498 -23.17 32.89 -35.74
C LEU A 498 -24.64 32.62 -36.05
N LYS A 499 -25.57 33.24 -35.31
CA LYS A 499 -27.01 33.13 -35.57
C LYS A 499 -27.38 33.66 -36.94
N ALA A 500 -26.80 34.79 -37.36
CA ALA A 500 -27.02 35.38 -38.69
C ALA A 500 -26.50 34.48 -39.83
N ARG A 501 -25.42 33.73 -39.60
CA ARG A 501 -24.89 32.73 -40.52
C ARG A 501 -25.71 31.42 -40.56
N GLY A 502 -26.69 31.26 -39.69
CA GLY A 502 -27.51 30.06 -39.60
C GLY A 502 -26.79 28.88 -38.95
N GLU A 503 -25.71 29.13 -38.21
CA GLU A 503 -25.02 28.10 -37.45
C GLU A 503 -25.92 27.60 -36.30
N VAL A 504 -25.72 26.35 -35.88
CA VAL A 504 -26.46 25.75 -34.77
C VAL A 504 -25.63 25.76 -33.49
N ASP A 505 -24.32 25.56 -33.63
CA ASP A 505 -23.38 25.40 -32.53
C ASP A 505 -22.65 26.69 -32.20
N LEU A 506 -22.28 26.86 -30.93
CA LEU A 506 -21.48 28.00 -30.50
C LEU A 506 -20.07 27.95 -31.10
N PHE A 507 -19.54 26.76 -31.34
CA PHE A 507 -18.23 26.52 -31.95
C PHE A 507 -18.36 25.51 -33.10
N PRO A 508 -18.84 25.93 -34.28
CA PRO A 508 -19.07 25.04 -35.43
C PRO A 508 -17.83 24.30 -35.93
N GLU A 509 -16.63 24.78 -35.58
CA GLU A 509 -15.36 24.22 -35.99
C GLU A 509 -14.87 23.00 -35.18
N LEU A 510 -15.57 22.60 -34.11
CA LEU A 510 -15.14 21.58 -33.15
C LEU A 510 -15.65 20.15 -33.41
#